data_AF-A0A653AUZ5-F1
#
_entry.id   AF-A0A653AUZ5-F1
#
_cell.length_a   1.000
_cell.length_b   1.000
_cell.length_c   1.000
_cell.angle_alpha   90.00
_cell.angle_beta   90.00
_cell.angle_gamma   90.00
#
_symmetry.space_group_name_H-M   'P 1'
#
loop_
_entity.id
_entity.type
_entity.pdbx_description
1 polymer ?
#
loop_
_entity_poly.entity_id
_entity_poly.type
_entity_poly.pdbx_seq_one_letter_code
_entity_poly.pdbx_strand_id
1 'polypeptide(L)'
;MHKNDIESFNIFLASAFNLVIGIEFIKMLCKHTPATVIEVLLFAIARQLIVEHTSTLENLVGIISIAILFAVRKYLFYNFDEVAKTIYRGNERVKRINILEHIDIPYNDNHTLEEVILDEVENRKLNLGTGLCIYYSGFALRIAKMKNHEITRVEIIKSIK
;
A
#
# COMPACT_ATOMS: atom_id res chain seq x y z
N MET A 1 23.77 30.61 34.97
CA MET A 1 24.49 29.82 33.95
C MET A 1 23.60 28.79 33.23
N HIS A 2 22.36 28.52 33.67
CA HIS A 2 21.52 27.42 33.15
C HIS A 2 20.68 27.74 31.87
N LYS A 3 20.54 29.02 31.50
CA LYS A 3 19.68 29.44 30.37
C LYS A 3 20.29 29.17 28.99
N ASN A 4 21.62 29.29 28.87
CA ASN A 4 22.35 29.08 27.61
C ASN A 4 22.39 27.61 27.18
N ASP A 5 22.36 26.67 28.12
CA ASP A 5 22.42 25.24 27.81
C ASP A 5 21.12 24.74 27.18
N ILE A 6 19.97 25.21 27.69
CA ILE A 6 18.64 24.87 27.15
C ILE A 6 18.45 25.47 25.76
N GLU A 7 18.89 26.72 25.57
CA GLU A 7 18.79 27.39 24.27
C GLU A 7 19.68 26.72 23.21
N SER A 8 20.91 26.34 23.58
CA SER A 8 21.82 25.58 22.72
C SER A 8 21.25 24.20 22.37
N PHE A 9 20.62 23.53 23.32
CA PHE A 9 19.95 22.25 23.11
C PHE A 9 18.74 22.37 22.16
N ASN A 10 17.93 23.41 22.31
CA ASN A 10 16.78 23.66 21.43
C ASN A 10 17.23 23.95 19.98
N ILE A 11 18.31 24.72 19.80
CA ILE A 11 18.90 24.99 18.47
C ILE A 11 19.43 23.71 17.83
N PHE A 12 20.10 22.87 18.63
CA PHE A 12 20.58 21.57 18.17
C PHE A 12 19.43 20.66 17.73
N LEU A 13 18.39 20.53 18.57
CA LEU A 13 17.20 19.75 18.23
C LEU A 13 16.49 20.27 16.99
N ALA A 14 16.31 21.59 16.88
CA ALA A 14 15.70 22.21 15.70
C ALA A 14 16.46 21.84 14.42
N SER A 15 17.80 21.90 14.48
CA SER A 15 18.66 21.54 13.34
C SER A 15 18.58 20.05 13.01
N ALA A 16 18.63 19.18 14.02
CA ALA A 16 18.52 17.73 13.84
C ALA A 16 17.16 17.34 13.24
N PHE A 17 16.06 17.88 13.76
CA PHE A 17 14.74 17.58 13.22
C PHE A 17 14.53 18.12 11.81
N ASN A 18 15.09 19.31 11.48
CA ASN A 18 15.05 19.83 10.12
C ASN A 18 15.74 18.88 9.13
N LEU A 19 16.87 18.29 9.52
CA LEU A 19 17.57 17.29 8.70
C LEU A 19 16.72 16.03 8.50
N VAL A 20 16.08 15.52 9.56
CA VAL A 20 15.20 14.34 9.48
C VAL A 20 13.99 14.59 8.57
N ILE A 21 13.35 15.76 8.68
CA ILE A 21 12.25 16.17 7.78
C ILE A 21 12.73 16.17 6.33
N GLY A 22 13.91 16.74 6.06
CA GLY A 22 14.49 16.78 4.72
C GLY A 22 14.73 15.38 4.14
N ILE A 23 15.26 14.45 4.95
CA ILE A 23 15.49 13.06 4.52
C ILE A 23 14.16 12.34 4.21
N GLU A 24 13.16 12.46 5.07
CA GLU A 24 11.84 11.87 4.83
C GLU A 24 11.15 12.48 3.61
N PHE A 25 11.29 13.79 3.40
CA PHE A 25 10.78 14.45 2.20
C PHE A 25 11.43 13.89 0.92
N ILE A 26 12.74 13.68 0.91
CA ILE A 26 13.44 13.03 -0.22
C ILE A 26 12.92 11.61 -0.42
N LYS A 27 12.77 10.81 0.65
CA LYS A 27 12.21 9.45 0.59
C LYS A 27 10.79 9.45 0.01
N MET A 28 9.97 10.44 0.35
CA MET A 28 8.63 10.64 -0.21
C MET A 28 8.67 10.94 -1.71
N LEU A 29 9.56 11.84 -2.14
CA LEU A 29 9.76 12.13 -3.57
C LEU A 29 10.20 10.89 -4.36
N CYS A 30 11.00 10.00 -3.76
CA CYS A 30 11.46 8.79 -4.43
C CYS A 30 10.40 7.67 -4.47
N LYS A 31 9.57 7.52 -3.43
CA LYS A 31 8.62 6.39 -3.32
C LYS A 31 7.25 6.69 -3.94
N HIS A 32 6.86 7.96 -4.12
CA HIS A 32 5.58 8.39 -4.71
C HIS A 32 4.32 7.68 -4.15
N THR A 33 4.38 7.17 -2.92
CA THR A 33 3.22 6.55 -2.28
C THR A 33 2.48 7.57 -1.43
N PRO A 34 1.14 7.58 -1.43
CA PRO A 34 0.39 8.47 -0.55
C PRO A 34 0.68 8.24 0.95
N ALA A 35 1.01 6.99 1.32
CA ALA A 35 1.45 6.62 2.66
C ALA A 35 2.68 7.42 3.13
N THR A 36 3.69 7.59 2.26
CA THR A 36 4.90 8.35 2.59
C THR A 36 4.63 9.84 2.80
N VAL A 37 3.61 10.41 2.16
CA VAL A 37 3.25 11.82 2.35
C VAL A 37 2.70 12.07 3.75
N ILE A 38 1.83 11.18 4.25
CA ILE A 38 1.24 11.29 5.59
C ILE A 38 2.32 11.19 6.68
N GLU A 39 3.28 10.26 6.52
CA GLU A 39 4.40 10.11 7.45
C GLU A 39 5.20 11.41 7.60
N VAL A 40 5.52 12.06 6.47
CA VAL A 40 6.27 13.33 6.46
C VAL A 40 5.46 14.46 7.10
N LEU A 41 4.17 14.58 6.78
CA LEU A 41 3.30 15.62 7.34
C LEU A 41 3.14 15.46 8.87
N LEU A 42 3.00 14.23 9.35
CA LEU A 42 2.89 13.95 10.78
C LEU A 42 4.17 14.37 11.52
N PHE A 43 5.33 14.07 10.96
CA PHE A 43 6.62 14.44 11.54
C PHE A 43 6.85 15.96 11.52
N ALA A 44 6.44 16.64 10.45
CA ALA A 44 6.51 18.10 10.35
C ALA A 44 5.66 18.81 11.43
N ILE A 45 4.41 18.36 11.62
CA ILE A 45 3.51 18.94 12.65
C ILE A 45 4.02 18.62 14.06
N ALA A 46 4.47 17.38 14.31
CA ALA A 46 5.02 16.99 15.60
C ALA A 46 6.27 17.82 15.97
N ARG A 47 7.18 18.05 15.02
CA ARG A 47 8.34 18.91 15.20
C ARG A 47 7.94 20.34 15.53
N GLN A 48 6.92 20.86 14.85
CA GLN A 48 6.42 22.20 15.08
C GLN A 48 5.88 22.37 16.51
N LEU A 49 5.12 21.39 17.01
CA LEU A 49 4.60 21.36 18.38
C LEU A 49 5.69 21.30 19.47
N ILE A 50 6.83 20.67 19.19
CA ILE A 50 7.91 20.48 20.18
C ILE A 50 8.89 21.65 20.20
N VAL A 51 9.22 22.20 19.03
CA VAL A 51 10.31 23.18 18.88
C VAL A 51 9.82 24.62 19.00
N GLU A 52 8.59 24.92 18.57
CA GLU A 52 8.06 26.28 18.63
C GLU A 52 7.32 26.51 19.95
N HIS A 53 7.62 27.63 20.62
CA HIS A 53 6.85 28.13 21.76
C HIS A 53 5.49 28.67 21.28
N THR A 54 4.64 27.76 20.85
CA THR A 54 3.30 28.04 20.35
C THR A 54 2.33 28.29 21.50
N SER A 55 1.36 29.14 21.23
CA SER A 55 0.24 29.36 22.13
C SER A 55 -0.58 28.07 22.33
N THR A 56 -1.32 27.99 23.44
CA THR A 56 -2.18 26.83 23.73
C THR A 56 -3.18 26.53 22.60
N LEU A 57 -3.63 27.55 21.86
CA LEU A 57 -4.57 27.41 20.75
C LEU A 57 -3.91 26.79 19.52
N GLU A 58 -2.70 27.23 19.17
CA GLU A 58 -1.91 26.66 18.07
C GLU A 58 -1.57 25.19 18.33
N ASN A 59 -1.24 24.84 19.58
CA ASN A 59 -1.04 23.45 19.99
C ASN A 59 -2.30 22.60 19.78
N LEU A 60 -3.47 23.13 20.15
CA LEU A 60 -4.75 22.43 19.94
C LEU A 60 -5.04 22.20 18.45
N VAL A 61 -4.78 23.20 17.60
CA VAL A 61 -4.93 23.09 16.14
C VAL A 61 -3.98 22.04 15.57
N GLY A 62 -2.72 21.98 16.04
CA GLY A 62 -1.77 20.94 15.63
C GLY A 62 -2.22 19.53 16.03
N ILE A 63 -2.73 19.35 17.25
CA ILE A 63 -3.27 18.07 17.72
C ILE A 63 -4.50 17.64 16.88
N ILE A 64 -5.41 18.56 16.60
CA ILE A 64 -6.58 18.30 15.73
C ILE A 64 -6.12 17.92 14.31
N SER A 65 -5.10 18.61 13.79
CA SER A 65 -4.53 18.33 12.47
C SER A 65 -3.95 16.91 12.40
N ILE A 66 -3.22 16.47 13.44
CA ILE A 66 -2.72 15.09 13.54
C ILE A 66 -3.90 14.10 13.57
N ALA A 67 -4.95 14.38 14.35
CA ALA A 67 -6.14 13.52 14.42
C ALA A 67 -6.84 13.39 13.06
N ILE A 68 -6.97 14.50 12.32
CA ILE A 68 -7.52 14.50 10.96
C ILE A 68 -6.62 13.70 10.02
N LEU A 69 -5.29 13.86 10.08
CA LEU A 69 -4.36 13.08 9.26
C LEU A 69 -4.51 11.56 9.50
N PHE A 70 -4.70 11.15 10.75
CA PHE A 70 -5.00 9.75 11.07
C PHE A 70 -6.38 9.31 10.55
N ALA A 71 -7.39 10.17 10.59
CA ALA A 71 -8.70 9.89 10.01
C ALA A 71 -8.61 9.74 8.48
N VAL A 72 -7.90 10.63 7.80
CA VAL A 72 -7.64 10.52 6.35
C VAL A 72 -6.88 9.23 6.05
N ARG A 73 -5.84 8.90 6.83
CA ARG A 73 -5.14 7.61 6.75
C ARG A 73 -6.09 6.42 6.86
N LYS A 74 -6.99 6.44 7.84
CA LYS A 74 -7.89 5.33 8.13
C LYS A 74 -9.03 5.20 7.12
N TYR A 75 -9.60 6.29 6.63
CA TYR A 75 -10.84 6.26 5.84
C TYR A 75 -10.64 6.54 4.36
N LEU A 76 -9.66 7.36 3.98
CA LEU A 76 -9.42 7.68 2.57
C LEU A 76 -8.49 6.65 1.92
N PHE A 77 -7.43 6.22 2.63
CA PHE A 77 -6.43 5.32 2.06
C PHE A 77 -6.77 3.83 2.20
N TYR A 78 -7.63 3.45 3.13
CA TYR A 78 -8.18 2.09 3.18
C TYR A 78 -8.80 1.69 1.84
N ASN A 79 -9.53 2.60 1.19
CA ASN A 79 -10.13 2.37 -0.13
C ASN A 79 -9.13 2.30 -1.30
N PHE A 80 -7.94 2.91 -1.16
CA PHE A 80 -6.91 2.90 -2.22
C PHE A 80 -5.93 1.73 -2.08
N ASP A 81 -5.68 1.24 -0.87
CA ASP A 81 -4.81 0.08 -0.61
C ASP A 81 -5.57 -1.26 -0.67
N GLU A 82 -6.90 -1.28 -0.59
CA GLU A 82 -7.73 -2.50 -0.69
C GLU A 82 -7.97 -3.04 -2.11
N VAL A 83 -7.10 -2.72 -3.07
CA VAL A 83 -6.74 -3.80 -4.01
C VAL A 83 -5.76 -4.69 -3.26
N ALA A 84 -6.26 -5.45 -2.27
CA ALA A 84 -5.50 -6.48 -1.61
C ALA A 84 -5.02 -7.43 -2.71
N LYS A 85 -3.78 -7.22 -3.16
CA LYS A 85 -3.17 -8.01 -4.21
C LYS A 85 -2.91 -9.38 -3.63
N THR A 86 -3.90 -10.27 -3.68
CA THR A 86 -3.69 -11.62 -3.22
C THR A 86 -3.00 -12.39 -4.33
N ILE A 87 -1.69 -12.63 -4.13
CA ILE A 87 -0.85 -13.33 -5.09
C ILE A 87 -0.66 -14.78 -4.64
N TYR A 88 -1.18 -15.69 -5.44
CA TYR A 88 -1.06 -17.13 -5.28
C TYR A 88 0.01 -17.71 -6.21
N ARG A 89 0.46 -18.94 -5.92
CA ARG A 89 1.31 -19.70 -6.84
C ARG A 89 0.44 -20.32 -7.92
N GLY A 90 0.93 -20.43 -9.15
CA GLY A 90 0.15 -21.02 -10.25
C GLY A 90 -0.28 -22.47 -9.96
N ASN A 91 0.54 -23.21 -9.22
CA ASN A 91 0.27 -24.59 -8.82
C ASN A 91 -0.69 -24.77 -7.62
N GLU A 92 -1.23 -23.68 -7.06
CA GLU A 92 -2.27 -23.78 -6.02
C GLU A 92 -3.59 -24.28 -6.63
N ARG A 93 -4.30 -25.14 -5.89
CA ARG A 93 -5.57 -25.72 -6.34
C ARG A 93 -6.69 -24.68 -6.28
N VAL A 94 -7.47 -24.58 -7.35
CA VAL A 94 -8.57 -23.61 -7.46
C VAL A 94 -9.58 -23.78 -6.34
N LYS A 95 -9.91 -25.02 -5.96
CA LYS A 95 -10.79 -25.33 -4.83
C LYS A 95 -10.40 -24.59 -3.54
N ARG A 96 -9.11 -24.51 -3.23
CA ARG A 96 -8.62 -23.83 -2.02
C ARG A 96 -8.78 -22.32 -2.15
N ILE A 97 -8.51 -21.79 -3.34
CA ILE A 97 -8.58 -20.36 -3.64
C ILE A 97 -10.02 -19.86 -3.60
N ASN A 98 -10.98 -20.60 -4.18
CA ASN A 98 -12.40 -20.27 -4.12
C ASN A 98 -12.89 -20.12 -2.67
N ILE A 99 -12.45 -21.03 -1.79
CA ILE A 99 -12.79 -20.98 -0.35
C ILE A 99 -12.14 -19.77 0.34
N LEU A 100 -10.83 -19.54 0.15
CA LEU A 100 -10.11 -18.46 0.83
C LEU A 100 -10.59 -17.08 0.39
N GLU A 101 -10.80 -16.91 -0.92
CA GLU A 101 -11.14 -15.63 -1.51
C GLU A 101 -12.65 -15.37 -1.56
N HIS A 102 -13.48 -16.35 -1.23
CA HIS A 102 -14.94 -16.28 -1.35
C HIS A 102 -15.37 -15.91 -2.78
N ILE A 103 -14.71 -16.54 -3.77
CA ILE A 103 -14.97 -16.37 -5.20
C ILE A 103 -15.31 -17.73 -5.82
N ASP A 104 -15.85 -17.69 -7.03
CA ASP A 104 -16.18 -18.89 -7.80
C ASP A 104 -15.47 -18.85 -9.15
N ILE A 105 -14.21 -19.29 -9.15
CA ILE A 105 -13.50 -19.59 -10.40
C ILE A 105 -14.06 -20.91 -10.92
N PRO A 106 -14.56 -20.99 -12.16
CA PRO A 106 -14.96 -22.26 -12.77
C PRO A 106 -13.71 -23.11 -13.04
N TYR A 107 -13.72 -24.37 -12.62
CA TYR A 107 -12.61 -25.30 -12.82
C TYR A 107 -13.10 -26.73 -13.01
N ASN A 108 -12.33 -27.52 -13.77
CA ASN A 108 -12.55 -28.95 -13.90
C ASN A 108 -11.79 -29.71 -12.80
N ASP A 109 -12.45 -30.68 -12.18
CA ASP A 109 -11.89 -31.63 -11.21
C ASP A 109 -10.96 -31.02 -10.14
N ASN A 110 -9.65 -31.17 -10.32
CA ASN A 110 -8.62 -30.84 -9.33
C ASN A 110 -7.62 -29.80 -9.86
N HIS A 111 -8.03 -29.02 -10.86
CA HIS A 111 -7.19 -28.04 -11.56
C HIS A 111 -6.56 -27.02 -10.61
N THR A 112 -5.39 -26.56 -11.05
CA THR A 112 -4.61 -25.47 -10.49
C THR A 112 -4.93 -24.16 -11.18
N LEU A 113 -4.50 -23.03 -10.60
CA LEU A 113 -4.69 -21.71 -11.21
C LEU A 113 -4.00 -21.61 -12.58
N GLU A 114 -2.84 -22.23 -12.74
CA GLU A 114 -2.13 -22.29 -14.02
C GLU A 114 -2.94 -23.02 -15.08
N GLU A 115 -3.45 -24.22 -14.79
CA GLU A 115 -4.26 -25.02 -15.72
C GLU A 115 -5.52 -24.26 -16.16
N VAL A 116 -6.26 -23.65 -15.22
CA VAL A 116 -7.45 -22.86 -15.56
C VAL A 116 -7.11 -21.66 -16.45
N ILE A 117 -5.98 -20.98 -16.21
CA ILE A 117 -5.57 -19.86 -17.05
C ILE A 117 -5.17 -20.34 -18.44
N LEU A 118 -4.48 -21.47 -18.56
CA LEU A 118 -4.10 -22.05 -19.84
C LEU A 118 -5.32 -22.47 -20.66
N ASP A 119 -6.30 -23.12 -20.02
CA ASP A 119 -7.58 -23.48 -20.64
C ASP A 119 -8.30 -22.23 -21.18
N GLU A 120 -8.38 -21.16 -20.39
CA GLU A 120 -9.01 -19.91 -20.80
C GLU A 120 -8.25 -19.18 -21.91
N VAL A 121 -6.93 -19.26 -21.92
CA VAL A 121 -6.08 -18.70 -22.97
C VAL A 121 -6.34 -19.43 -24.30
N GLU A 122 -6.43 -20.75 -24.28
CA GLU A 122 -6.71 -21.55 -25.48
C GLU A 122 -8.14 -21.32 -25.98
N ASN A 123 -9.12 -21.40 -25.09
CA ASN A 123 -10.54 -21.24 -25.42
C ASN A 123 -10.86 -19.85 -25.99
N ARG A 124 -10.24 -18.80 -25.45
CA ARG A 124 -10.47 -17.41 -25.88
C ARG A 124 -9.45 -16.90 -26.91
N LYS A 125 -8.49 -17.75 -27.34
CA LYS A 125 -7.38 -17.40 -28.25
C LYS A 125 -6.62 -16.15 -27.79
N LEU A 126 -6.27 -16.11 -26.51
CA LEU A 126 -5.53 -15.00 -25.92
C LEU A 126 -4.02 -15.19 -26.09
N ASN A 127 -3.28 -14.08 -26.03
CA ASN A 127 -1.82 -14.14 -26.01
C ASN A 127 -1.34 -14.38 -24.58
N LEU A 128 -0.67 -15.50 -24.35
CA LEU A 128 -0.07 -15.82 -23.06
C LEU A 128 1.09 -14.86 -22.78
N GLY A 129 1.04 -14.18 -21.63
CA GLY A 129 2.09 -13.26 -21.22
C GLY A 129 1.90 -12.71 -19.81
N THR A 130 2.99 -12.23 -19.22
CA THR A 130 2.91 -11.52 -17.93
C THR A 130 2.04 -10.29 -18.09
N GLY A 131 1.07 -10.12 -17.19
CA GLY A 131 0.09 -9.04 -17.23
C GLY A 131 -1.23 -9.40 -17.92
N LEU A 132 -1.36 -10.57 -18.55
CA LEU A 132 -2.64 -11.04 -19.07
C LEU A 132 -3.68 -11.12 -17.94
N CYS A 133 -4.88 -10.59 -18.19
CA CYS A 133 -6.01 -10.61 -17.27
C CYS A 133 -7.18 -11.42 -17.86
N ILE A 134 -7.71 -12.36 -17.08
CA ILE A 134 -8.95 -13.07 -17.36
C ILE A 134 -10.03 -12.55 -16.41
N TYR A 135 -11.08 -11.97 -16.98
CA TYR A 135 -12.14 -11.32 -16.22
C TYR A 135 -13.31 -12.27 -15.95
N TYR A 136 -13.78 -12.25 -14.70
CA TYR A 136 -14.97 -12.91 -14.19
C TYR A 136 -15.92 -11.88 -13.57
N SER A 137 -17.12 -12.30 -13.18
CA SER A 137 -18.08 -11.41 -12.51
C SER A 137 -17.59 -11.09 -11.10
N GLY A 138 -17.13 -9.86 -10.88
CA GLY A 138 -16.67 -9.37 -9.57
C GLY A 138 -15.19 -9.59 -9.25
N PHE A 139 -14.43 -10.28 -10.11
CA PHE A 139 -12.97 -10.42 -9.94
C PHE A 139 -12.26 -10.72 -11.27
N ALA A 140 -10.94 -10.61 -11.29
CA ALA A 140 -10.09 -11.00 -12.42
C ALA A 140 -8.85 -11.76 -11.95
N LEU A 141 -8.39 -12.70 -12.77
CA LEU A 141 -7.13 -13.41 -12.59
C LEU A 141 -6.08 -12.75 -13.48
N ARG A 142 -4.97 -12.30 -12.90
CA ARG A 142 -3.86 -11.70 -13.63
C ARG A 142 -2.58 -12.50 -13.50
N ILE A 143 -1.91 -12.75 -14.61
CA ILE A 143 -0.58 -13.37 -14.60
C ILE A 143 0.43 -12.37 -14.05
N ALA A 144 0.83 -12.53 -12.78
CA ALA A 144 1.77 -11.62 -12.12
C ALA A 144 3.23 -11.93 -12.46
N LYS A 145 3.57 -13.21 -12.66
CA LYS A 145 4.93 -13.62 -13.02
C LYS A 145 4.95 -14.98 -13.73
N MET A 146 5.72 -15.04 -14.80
CA MET A 146 6.07 -16.29 -15.48
C MET A 146 7.57 -16.60 -15.36
N LYS A 147 7.92 -17.88 -15.46
CA LYS A 147 9.31 -18.35 -15.57
C LYS A 147 9.33 -19.56 -16.48
N ASN A 148 10.21 -19.60 -17.47
CA ASN A 148 10.37 -20.74 -18.39
C ASN A 148 9.04 -21.20 -19.05
N HIS A 149 8.16 -20.26 -19.42
CA HIS A 149 6.81 -20.50 -19.95
C HIS A 149 5.77 -21.04 -18.94
N GLU A 150 6.14 -21.24 -17.67
CA GLU A 150 5.22 -21.61 -16.60
C GLU A 150 4.70 -20.38 -15.84
N ILE A 151 3.44 -20.42 -15.42
CA ILE A 151 2.79 -19.38 -14.63
C ILE A 151 3.15 -19.58 -13.16
N THR A 152 4.18 -18.88 -12.68
CA THR A 152 4.60 -19.03 -11.27
C THR A 152 3.73 -18.28 -10.28
N ARG A 153 3.15 -17.13 -10.66
CA ARG A 153 2.36 -16.27 -9.77
C ARG A 153 1.13 -15.72 -10.48
N VAL A 154 0.00 -15.82 -9.78
CA VAL A 154 -1.31 -15.32 -10.22
C VAL A 154 -1.83 -14.36 -9.18
N GLU A 155 -2.20 -13.15 -9.60
CA GLU A 155 -2.83 -12.12 -8.79
C GLU A 155 -4.35 -12.20 -8.97
N ILE A 156 -5.09 -12.17 -7.86
CA ILE A 156 -6.55 -12.07 -7.87
C ILE A 156 -6.93 -10.63 -7.59
N ILE A 157 -7.58 -10.01 -8.56
CA ILE A 157 -8.03 -8.62 -8.50
C ILE A 157 -9.53 -8.65 -8.26
N LYS A 158 -9.98 -8.33 -7.05
CA LYS A 158 -11.40 -8.19 -6.74
C LYS A 158 -11.90 -6.82 -7.19
N SER A 159 -13.07 -6.77 -7.83
CA SER A 159 -13.74 -5.50 -8.10
C SER A 159 -14.27 -4.96 -6.77
N ILE A 160 -13.87 -3.75 -6.41
CA ILE A 160 -14.50 -3.00 -5.33
C ILE A 160 -15.93 -2.71 -5.81
N LYS A 161 -16.92 -3.11 -5.01
CA LYS A 161 -18.33 -2.83 -5.26
C LYS A 161 -18.74 -1.60 -4.46
#